data_AF-A0A7C7KTE7-F1
#
_entry.id   AF-A0A7C7KTE7-F1
#
_cell.length_a   1.000
_cell.length_b   1.000
_cell.length_c   1.000
_cell.angle_alpha   90.00
_cell.angle_beta   90.00
_cell.angle_gamma   90.00
#
_symmetry.space_group_name_H-M   'P 1'
#
loop_
_entity.id
_entity.type
_entity.pdbx_description
1 polymer ?
#
loop_
_entity_poly.entity_id
_entity_poly.type
_entity_poly.pdbx_seq_one_letter_code
_entity_poly.pdbx_strand_id
1 'polypeptide(L)'
;MKNTSQLDMNLLEEMTQLEYFLVKKPISSPEFWVEWQEKYGKATLARIALRKISRTKRLSHEDYSKLRTLMGMYEDVLRYLESLKNIALNLRGMPGNMGVELDDDDMDLEL
;
A
#
# COMPACT_ATOMS: atom_id res chain seq x y z
N MET A 1 -7.86 27.34 23.09
CA MET A 1 -7.55 26.16 22.24
C MET A 1 -8.25 26.41 20.91
N LYS A 2 -7.53 26.48 19.79
CA LYS A 2 -8.15 26.72 18.47
C LYS A 2 -9.09 25.56 18.15
N ASN A 3 -10.30 25.86 17.67
CA ASN A 3 -11.26 24.86 17.23
C ASN A 3 -10.63 23.97 16.15
N THR A 4 -10.25 22.76 16.52
CA THR A 4 -9.83 21.71 15.58
C THR A 4 -10.97 21.49 14.60
N SER A 5 -10.73 21.65 13.30
CA SER A 5 -11.80 21.51 12.32
C SER A 5 -12.25 20.04 12.22
N GLN A 6 -13.49 19.78 11.78
CA GLN A 6 -13.96 18.40 11.57
C GLN A 6 -13.05 17.62 10.62
N LEU A 7 -12.46 18.32 9.64
CA LEU A 7 -11.48 17.73 8.72
C LEU A 7 -10.22 17.28 9.46
N ASP A 8 -9.69 18.09 10.38
CA ASP A 8 -8.50 17.75 11.17
C ASP A 8 -8.75 16.52 12.06
N MET A 9 -9.96 16.41 12.63
CA MET A 9 -10.35 15.24 13.42
C MET A 9 -10.44 13.97 12.56
N ASN A 10 -11.09 14.06 11.40
CA ASN A 10 -11.18 12.94 10.46
C ASN A 10 -9.78 12.50 9.98
N LEU A 11 -8.90 13.46 9.69
CA LEU A 11 -7.51 13.17 9.31
C LEU A 11 -6.77 12.42 10.43
N LEU A 12 -6.92 12.87 11.68
CA LEU A 12 -6.28 12.23 12.83
C LEU A 12 -6.77 10.78 13.01
N GLU A 13 -8.06 10.54 12.83
CA GLU A 13 -8.65 9.20 12.88
C GLU A 13 -8.09 8.29 11.78
N GLU A 14 -8.05 8.77 10.53
CA GLU A 14 -7.48 8.02 9.40
C GLU A 14 -5.98 7.75 9.60
N MET A 15 -5.22 8.73 10.07
CA MET A 15 -3.80 8.54 10.41
C MET A 15 -3.62 7.45 11.46
N THR A 16 -4.42 7.47 12.53
CA THR A 16 -4.38 6.46 13.60
C THR A 16 -4.66 5.06 13.07
N GLN A 17 -5.57 4.92 12.11
CA GLN A 17 -5.82 3.63 11.45
C GLN A 17 -4.62 3.17 10.61
N LEU A 18 -3.99 4.10 9.88
CA LEU A 18 -2.83 3.81 9.03
C LEU A 18 -1.56 3.48 9.82
N GLU A 19 -1.44 3.94 11.08
CA GLU A 19 -0.29 3.61 11.94
C GLU A 19 -0.05 2.11 12.09
N TYR A 20 -1.10 1.29 11.95
CA TYR A 20 -0.95 -0.15 11.96
C TYR A 20 0.05 -0.66 10.91
N PHE A 21 0.15 -0.01 9.74
CA PHE A 21 1.02 -0.41 8.64
C PHE A 21 2.44 0.19 8.72
N LEU A 22 2.70 1.05 9.69
CA LEU A 22 4.05 1.55 9.93
C LEU A 22 4.95 0.39 10.40
N VAL A 23 6.08 0.22 9.71
CA VAL A 23 7.16 -0.68 10.14
C VAL A 23 8.05 0.13 11.07
N LYS A 24 8.06 -0.24 12.35
CA LYS A 24 8.79 0.46 13.41
C LYS A 24 10.15 -0.18 13.68
N LYS A 25 10.37 -1.43 13.25
CA LYS A 25 11.65 -2.12 13.41
C LYS A 25 12.72 -1.51 12.49
N PRO A 26 13.97 -1.35 12.97
CA PRO A 26 15.05 -0.80 12.16
C PRO A 26 15.32 -1.64 10.91
N ILE A 27 15.50 -1.01 9.76
CA ILE A 27 15.70 -1.68 8.46
C ILE A 27 16.89 -2.67 8.46
N SER A 28 17.92 -2.40 9.26
CA SER A 28 19.08 -3.28 9.40
C SER A 28 18.81 -4.56 10.18
N SER A 29 17.72 -4.63 10.96
CA SER A 29 17.44 -5.72 11.88
C SER A 29 16.70 -6.89 11.19
N PRO A 30 16.85 -8.14 11.66
CA PRO A 30 16.06 -9.27 11.15
C PRO A 30 14.55 -9.10 11.38
N GLU A 31 14.17 -8.47 12.50
CA GLU A 31 12.77 -8.24 12.89
C GLU A 31 12.03 -7.31 11.91
N PHE A 32 12.76 -6.46 11.17
CA PHE A 32 12.19 -5.67 10.08
C PHE A 32 11.42 -6.53 9.10
N TRP A 33 11.99 -7.66 8.68
CA TRP A 33 11.37 -8.52 7.67
C TRP A 33 10.12 -9.21 8.18
N VAL A 34 10.12 -9.58 9.47
CA VAL A 34 8.96 -10.18 10.13
C VAL A 34 7.81 -9.17 10.20
N GLU A 35 8.09 -7.95 10.67
CA GLU A 35 7.06 -6.90 10.76
C GLU A 35 6.58 -6.48 9.37
N TRP A 36 7.50 -6.23 8.43
CA TRP A 36 7.18 -5.90 7.05
C TRP A 36 6.29 -6.97 6.40
N GLN A 37 6.61 -8.25 6.57
CA GLN A 37 5.82 -9.36 6.02
C GLN A 37 4.43 -9.42 6.63
N GLU A 38 4.27 -9.22 7.94
CA GLU A 38 2.96 -9.15 8.58
C GLU A 38 2.10 -8.03 7.97
N LYS A 39 2.65 -6.82 7.86
CA LYS A 39 1.92 -5.65 7.34
C LYS A 39 1.58 -5.83 5.86
N TYR A 40 2.55 -6.26 5.06
CA TYR A 40 2.38 -6.48 3.63
C TYR A 40 1.37 -7.60 3.35
N GLY A 41 1.45 -8.69 4.11
CA GLY A 41 0.51 -9.80 4.04
C GLY A 41 -0.91 -9.34 4.35
N LYS A 42 -1.13 -8.60 5.45
CA LYS A 42 -2.45 -8.10 5.81
C LYS A 42 -3.02 -7.15 4.76
N ALA A 43 -2.24 -6.21 4.25
CA ALA A 43 -2.68 -5.30 3.19
C ALA A 43 -3.04 -6.05 1.89
N THR A 44 -2.23 -7.04 1.52
CA THR A 44 -2.47 -7.89 0.34
C THR A 44 -3.77 -8.67 0.48
N LEU A 45 -3.97 -9.34 1.62
CA LEU A 45 -5.18 -10.12 1.89
C LEU A 45 -6.42 -9.24 1.93
N ALA A 46 -6.35 -8.05 2.54
CA ALA A 46 -7.44 -7.09 2.55
C ALA A 46 -7.82 -6.65 1.13
N ARG A 47 -6.83 -6.31 0.28
CA ARG A 47 -7.08 -5.95 -1.12
C ARG A 47 -7.74 -7.10 -1.91
N ILE A 48 -7.29 -8.34 -1.70
CA ILE A 48 -7.89 -9.53 -2.32
C ILE A 48 -9.34 -9.71 -1.84
N ALA A 49 -9.59 -9.56 -0.55
CA ALA A 49 -10.94 -9.66 0.02
C ALA A 49 -11.88 -8.60 -0.56
N LEU A 50 -11.43 -7.34 -0.66
CA LEU A 50 -12.21 -6.24 -1.27
C LEU A 50 -12.52 -6.53 -2.74
N ARG A 51 -11.53 -6.98 -3.54
CA ARG A 51 -11.74 -7.39 -4.93
C ARG A 51 -12.71 -8.56 -5.07
N LYS A 52 -12.71 -9.49 -4.11
CA LYS A 52 -13.67 -10.60 -4.09
C LYS A 52 -15.07 -10.10 -3.76
N ILE A 53 -15.23 -9.20 -2.79
CA ILE A 53 -16.51 -8.60 -2.42
C ILE A 53 -17.09 -7.85 -3.62
N SER A 54 -16.29 -7.04 -4.31
CA SER A 54 -16.75 -6.25 -5.47
C SER A 54 -17.27 -7.09 -6.63
N ARG A 55 -16.83 -8.36 -6.74
CA ARG A 55 -17.24 -9.29 -7.80
C ARG A 55 -18.39 -10.22 -7.40
N THR A 56 -18.52 -10.52 -6.11
CA THR A 56 -19.42 -11.58 -5.62
C THR A 56 -20.65 -11.08 -4.90
N LYS A 57 -20.65 -9.83 -4.44
CA LYS A 57 -21.78 -9.22 -3.72
C LYS A 57 -22.47 -8.19 -4.59
N ARG A 58 -23.80 -8.16 -4.52
CA ARG A 58 -24.59 -7.03 -5.05
C ARG A 58 -24.45 -5.88 -4.06
N LEU A 59 -23.75 -4.85 -4.49
CA LEU A 59 -23.48 -3.65 -3.69
C LEU A 59 -24.34 -2.50 -4.21
N SER A 60 -24.73 -1.59 -3.32
CA SER A 60 -25.25 -0.30 -3.73
C SER A 60 -24.15 0.52 -4.44
N HIS A 61 -24.53 1.55 -5.20
CA HIS A 61 -23.55 2.47 -5.79
C HIS A 61 -22.67 3.14 -4.71
N GLU A 62 -23.25 3.45 -3.55
CA GLU A 62 -22.53 4.04 -2.43
C GLU A 62 -21.49 3.07 -1.85
N ASP A 63 -21.88 1.83 -1.59
CA ASP A 63 -20.98 0.80 -1.06
C ASP A 63 -19.86 0.45 -2.06
N TYR A 64 -20.17 0.46 -3.35
CA TYR A 64 -19.17 0.27 -4.39
C TYR A 64 -18.14 1.40 -4.40
N SER A 65 -18.60 2.65 -4.25
CA SER A 65 -17.71 3.81 -4.14
C SER A 65 -16.79 3.71 -2.91
N LYS A 66 -17.35 3.37 -1.74
CA LYS A 66 -16.56 3.14 -0.51
C LYS A 66 -15.53 2.03 -0.69
N LEU A 67 -15.93 0.92 -1.30
CA LEU A 67 -15.03 -0.20 -1.58
C LEU A 67 -13.89 0.22 -2.51
N ARG A 68 -14.16 1.04 -3.54
CA ARG A 68 -13.13 1.57 -4.44
C ARG A 68 -12.12 2.44 -3.69
N THR A 69 -12.57 3.31 -2.80
CA THR A 69 -11.70 4.11 -1.94
C THR A 69 -10.82 3.23 -1.06
N LEU A 70 -11.40 2.21 -0.41
CA LEU A 70 -10.64 1.26 0.41
C LEU A 70 -9.60 0.48 -0.40
N MET A 71 -9.94 0.07 -1.63
CA MET A 71 -8.96 -0.59 -2.51
C MET A 71 -7.79 0.33 -2.85
N GLY A 72 -8.05 1.61 -3.17
CA GLY A 72 -7.01 2.60 -3.42
C GLY A 72 -6.09 2.79 -2.21
N MET A 73 -6.66 2.94 -1.01
CA MET A 73 -5.89 3.02 0.24
C MET A 73 -4.96 1.82 0.42
N TYR A 74 -5.45 0.59 0.25
CA TYR A 74 -4.59 -0.60 0.37
C TYR A 74 -3.53 -0.68 -0.74
N GLU A 75 -3.79 -0.15 -1.93
CA GLU A 75 -2.77 -0.04 -2.99
C GLU A 75 -1.66 0.95 -2.61
N ASP A 76 -2.00 2.08 -2.01
CA ASP A 76 -1.03 3.06 -1.52
C ASP A 76 -0.20 2.48 -0.36
N VAL A 77 -0.84 1.76 0.57
CA VAL A 77 -0.13 1.03 1.65
C VAL A 77 0.85 0.01 1.08
N LEU A 78 0.45 -0.75 0.06
CA LEU A 78 1.33 -1.73 -0.58
C LEU A 78 2.52 -1.05 -1.27
N ARG A 79 2.32 0.09 -1.95
CA ARG A 79 3.40 0.88 -2.56
C ARG A 79 4.39 1.40 -1.52
N TYR A 80 3.88 1.88 -0.38
CA TYR A 80 4.72 2.29 0.74
C TYR A 80 5.59 1.14 1.26
N LEU A 81 4.99 -0.03 1.53
CA LEU A 81 5.72 -1.19 2.02
C LEU A 81 6.72 -1.71 0.99
N GLU A 82 6.38 -1.71 -0.29
CA GLU A 82 7.29 -2.09 -1.37
C GLU A 82 8.50 -1.16 -1.45
N SER A 83 8.28 0.14 -1.26
CA SER A 83 9.37 1.13 -1.20
C SER A 83 10.33 0.85 -0.04
N LEU A 84 9.79 0.53 1.16
CA LEU A 84 10.62 0.12 2.30
C LEU A 84 11.44 -1.13 2.02
N LYS A 85 10.85 -2.15 1.37
CA LYS A 85 11.56 -3.36 0.96
C LYS A 85 12.73 -3.01 0.05
N ASN A 86 12.49 -2.19 -0.98
CA ASN A 86 13.52 -1.83 -1.95
C ASN A 86 14.67 -1.06 -1.30
N ILE A 87 14.38 -0.14 -0.38
CA ILE A 87 15.41 0.53 0.43
C ILE A 87 16.21 -0.50 1.24
N ALA A 88 15.53 -1.44 1.92
CA ALA A 88 16.18 -2.46 2.73
C ALA A 88 17.09 -3.40 1.93
N LEU A 89 16.67 -3.79 0.71
CA LEU A 89 17.46 -4.62 -0.19
C LEU A 89 18.68 -3.86 -0.70
N ASN A 90 18.50 -2.61 -1.14
CA ASN A 90 19.58 -1.76 -1.64
C ASN A 90 20.67 -1.56 -0.57
N LEU A 91 20.30 -1.36 0.70
CA LEU A 91 21.25 -1.26 1.81
C LEU A 91 22.06 -2.56 2.05
N ARG A 92 21.55 -3.71 1.61
CA ARG A 92 22.23 -5.02 1.69
C ARG A 92 23.04 -5.36 0.44
N GLY A 93 23.16 -4.43 -0.52
CA GLY A 93 23.84 -4.67 -1.79
C GLY A 93 23.09 -5.65 -2.70
N MET A 94 21.83 -5.98 -2.38
CA MET A 94 20.93 -6.65 -3.29
C MET A 94 20.19 -5.55 -4.04
N PRO A 95 20.44 -5.32 -5.34
CA PRO A 95 19.66 -4.33 -6.07
C PRO A 95 18.18 -4.71 -5.95
N GLY A 96 17.43 -3.92 -5.18
CA GLY A 96 15.99 -3.91 -5.27
C GLY A 96 15.67 -3.53 -6.70
N ASN A 97 14.63 -4.11 -7.27
CA ASN A 97 14.17 -3.84 -8.63
C ASN A 97 13.63 -2.39 -8.72
N MET A 98 14.49 -1.39 -8.53
CA MET A 98 14.26 0.01 -8.87
C MET A 98 14.17 0.02 -10.39
N GLY A 99 12.94 0.08 -10.90
CA GLY A 99 12.65 0.37 -12.29
C GLY A 99 13.46 -0.46 -13.28
N VAL A 100 12.92 -1.60 -13.70
CA VAL A 100 12.90 -1.79 -15.15
C VAL A 100 12.01 -0.66 -15.65
N GLU A 101 12.63 0.47 -15.99
CA GLU A 101 12.08 1.33 -17.04
C GLU A 101 11.82 0.35 -18.19
N LEU A 102 10.54 0.09 -18.44
CA LEU A 102 10.15 -0.49 -19.71
C LEU A 102 10.63 0.56 -20.71
N ASP A 103 11.74 0.25 -21.38
CA ASP A 103 12.14 0.92 -22.61
C ASP A 103 10.93 0.77 -23.54
N ASP A 104 10.09 1.79 -23.59
CA ASP A 104 8.98 1.94 -24.54
C ASP A 104 9.51 2.23 -25.96
N ASP A 105 10.80 1.98 -26.22
CA ASP A 105 11.50 2.23 -27.48
C ASP A 105 11.61 0.99 -28.41
N ASP A 106 11.05 -0.17 -28.03
CA ASP A 106 11.00 -1.37 -28.91
C ASP A 106 9.56 -1.68 -29.41
N MET A 107 8.71 -0.66 -29.62
CA MET A 107 7.58 -0.77 -30.55
C MET A 107 7.99 -0.30 -31.95
N ASP A 108 8.94 -1.01 -32.56
CA ASP A 108 9.08 -1.00 -34.00
C ASP A 108 7.87 -1.72 -34.62
N LEU A 109 6.90 -0.89 -35.01
CA LEU A 109 5.87 -1.20 -35.98
C LEU A 109 6.53 -1.70 -37.28
N GLU A 110 6.57 -3.02 -37.48
CA GLU A 110 6.63 -3.56 -38.84
C GLU A 110 5.22 -3.53 -39.46
N LEU A 111 5.15 -2.78 -40.57
CA LEU A 111 4.03 -2.54 -41.48
C LEU A 111 3.37 -3.81 -42.03
#